data_AF-A0A8C4S1U9-F1
#
_entry.id   AF-A0A8C4S1U9-F1
#
_cell.length_a   1.000
_cell.length_b   1.000
_cell.length_c   1.000
_cell.angle_alpha   90.00
_cell.angle_beta   90.00
_cell.angle_gamma   90.00
#
_symmetry.space_group_name_H-M   'P 1'
#
loop_
_entity.id
_entity.type
_entity.pdbx_description
1 polymer ?
#
loop_
_entity_poly.entity_id
_entity_poly.type
_entity_poly.pdbx_seq_one_letter_code
_entity_poly.pdbx_strand_id
1 'polypeptide(L)'
;MLFDLRTASFHTELFSSGRKLSFCRLKMAEYVRVFRRAVEQLRGHGGLRGTLLQFFRVNDLKTGALVGTDKYGNKYYEDKYYFFGRHRWVIYTMEMNGKRTVWEVDGSMVPPEWHRWLHCMTEEPPSTHPPVPRKFIWENHKFNQSGSSGQYVPFSTTRKKIQAWEPPKVSSN
;
A
#
# COMPACT_ATOMS: atom_id res chain seq x y z
N MET A 1 9.62 38.79 -81.41
CA MET A 1 8.56 38.16 -80.60
C MET A 1 9.15 37.89 -79.24
N LEU A 2 8.94 38.79 -78.27
CA LEU A 2 7.80 38.83 -77.33
C LEU A 2 8.03 37.91 -76.12
N PHE A 3 8.49 38.54 -75.04
CA PHE A 3 8.09 38.42 -73.62
C PHE A 3 7.24 37.20 -73.21
N ASP A 4 7.59 36.54 -72.10
CA ASP A 4 6.90 36.89 -70.82
C ASP A 4 7.63 36.37 -69.57
N LEU A 5 7.70 37.27 -68.57
CA LEU A 5 8.10 37.09 -67.18
C LEU A 5 6.81 37.17 -66.37
N ARG A 6 6.33 36.06 -65.80
CA ARG A 6 5.20 35.98 -64.83
C ARG A 6 4.98 34.49 -64.55
N THR A 7 4.85 33.92 -63.36
CA THR A 7 4.38 34.44 -62.07
C THR A 7 4.81 33.45 -61.00
N ALA A 8 5.66 33.85 -60.05
CA ALA A 8 5.90 33.11 -58.82
C ALA A 8 4.99 33.70 -57.75
N SER A 9 3.86 33.03 -57.43
CA SER A 9 3.17 33.14 -56.15
C SER A 9 1.88 32.33 -56.17
N PHE A 10 1.45 31.95 -54.96
CA PHE A 10 0.24 31.23 -54.60
C PHE A 10 0.30 29.72 -54.82
N HIS A 11 0.64 28.96 -53.78
CA HIS A 11 -0.36 28.52 -52.81
C HIS A 11 0.24 27.48 -51.83
N THR A 12 0.78 27.94 -50.70
CA THR A 12 1.28 27.04 -49.64
C THR A 12 0.91 27.53 -48.24
N GLU A 13 -0.37 27.87 -48.00
CA GLU A 13 -0.80 28.31 -46.66
C GLU A 13 -2.17 27.76 -46.17
N LEU A 14 -2.73 26.69 -46.76
CA LEU A 14 -4.01 26.13 -46.26
C LEU A 14 -3.91 24.80 -45.50
N PHE A 15 -2.72 24.27 -45.24
CA PHE A 15 -2.54 22.98 -44.55
C PHE A 15 -1.86 23.07 -43.17
N SER A 16 -2.07 24.17 -42.45
CA SER A 16 -1.57 24.34 -41.06
C SER A 16 -2.71 24.41 -40.03
N SER A 17 -3.89 24.91 -40.41
CA SER A 17 -5.01 25.16 -39.49
C SER A 17 -5.74 23.88 -39.04
N GLY A 18 -5.99 22.92 -39.96
CA GLY A 18 -6.74 21.69 -39.65
C GLY A 18 -6.01 20.71 -38.71
N ARG A 19 -4.67 20.67 -38.75
CA ARG A 19 -3.86 19.84 -37.84
C ARG A 19 -3.77 20.41 -36.43
N LYS A 20 -3.88 21.74 -36.27
CA LYS A 20 -3.93 22.39 -34.95
C LYS A 20 -5.26 22.14 -34.26
N LEU A 21 -6.39 22.19 -34.99
CA LEU A 21 -7.70 21.89 -34.40
C LEU A 21 -7.85 20.43 -33.99
N SER A 22 -7.34 19.47 -34.78
CA SER A 22 -7.40 18.04 -34.43
C SER A 22 -6.50 17.71 -33.23
N PHE A 23 -5.29 18.27 -33.17
CA PHE A 23 -4.39 18.13 -32.03
C PHE A 23 -4.96 18.75 -30.74
N CYS A 24 -5.59 19.93 -30.84
CA CYS A 24 -6.23 20.59 -29.70
C CYS A 24 -7.43 19.75 -29.17
N ARG A 25 -8.25 19.19 -30.07
CA ARG A 25 -9.39 18.32 -29.72
C ARG A 25 -8.94 17.01 -29.05
N LEU A 26 -7.83 16.43 -29.49
CA LEU A 26 -7.25 15.22 -28.88
C LEU A 26 -6.69 15.50 -27.48
N LYS A 27 -6.00 16.64 -27.28
CA LYS A 27 -5.54 17.06 -25.95
C LYS A 27 -6.70 17.29 -25.00
N MET A 28 -7.75 17.98 -25.44
CA MET A 28 -8.92 18.23 -24.58
C MET A 28 -9.61 16.93 -24.14
N ALA A 29 -9.70 15.93 -25.02
CA ALA A 29 -10.22 14.61 -24.65
C ALA A 29 -9.34 13.89 -23.60
N GLU A 30 -8.03 14.07 -23.64
CA GLU A 30 -7.10 13.52 -22.65
C GLU A 30 -7.29 14.18 -21.27
N TYR A 31 -7.35 15.51 -21.22
CA TYR A 31 -7.59 16.24 -19.96
C TYR A 31 -8.92 15.88 -19.32
N VAL A 32 -9.99 15.73 -20.11
CA VAL A 32 -11.30 15.29 -19.61
C VAL A 32 -11.23 13.89 -19.00
N ARG A 33 -10.44 12.97 -19.58
CA ARG A 33 -10.22 11.63 -19.00
C ARG A 33 -9.46 11.69 -17.68
N VAL A 34 -8.41 12.52 -17.59
CA VAL A 34 -7.65 12.70 -16.35
C VAL A 34 -8.53 13.30 -15.26
N PHE A 35 -9.32 14.34 -15.59
CA PHE A 35 -10.24 14.97 -14.65
C PHE A 35 -11.31 13.99 -14.16
N ARG A 36 -11.91 13.21 -15.08
CA ARG A 36 -12.88 12.18 -14.73
C ARG A 36 -12.29 11.16 -13.75
N ARG A 37 -11.07 10.68 -13.99
CA ARG A 37 -10.36 9.77 -13.06
C ARG A 37 -10.14 10.38 -11.69
N ALA A 38 -9.74 11.65 -11.62
CA ALA A 38 -9.57 12.36 -10.35
C ALA A 38 -10.89 12.48 -9.57
N VAL A 39 -12.00 12.77 -10.26
CA VAL A 39 -13.34 12.80 -9.66
C VAL A 39 -13.77 11.41 -9.17
N GLU A 40 -13.48 10.36 -9.94
CA GLU A 40 -13.75 8.97 -9.55
C GLU A 40 -12.94 8.57 -8.30
N GLN A 41 -11.68 8.98 -8.18
CA GLN A 41 -10.85 8.78 -6.98
C GLN A 41 -11.42 9.50 -5.76
N LEU A 42 -11.81 10.77 -5.89
CA LEU A 42 -12.44 11.56 -4.81
C LEU A 42 -13.74 10.91 -4.31
N ARG A 43 -14.54 10.34 -5.23
CA ARG A 43 -15.77 9.61 -4.88
C ARG A 43 -15.45 8.26 -4.24
N GLY A 44 -14.46 7.54 -4.75
CA GLY A 44 -14.06 6.22 -4.26
C GLY A 44 -13.56 6.21 -2.82
N HIS A 45 -12.88 7.28 -2.39
CA HIS A 45 -12.35 7.42 -1.02
C HIS A 45 -13.37 7.94 0.01
N GLY A 46 -14.66 8.02 -0.34
CA GLY A 46 -15.71 8.50 0.58
C GLY A 46 -15.73 10.02 0.74
N GLY A 47 -15.36 10.75 -0.32
CA GLY A 47 -15.38 12.21 -0.36
C GLY A 47 -14.10 12.87 0.12
N LEU A 48 -14.17 14.19 0.34
CA LEU A 48 -12.99 15.03 0.58
C LEU A 48 -12.25 14.66 1.89
N ARG A 49 -12.99 14.35 2.96
CA ARG A 49 -12.40 13.98 4.26
C ARG A 49 -11.62 12.66 4.19
N GLY A 50 -12.20 11.64 3.54
CA GLY A 50 -11.55 10.35 3.37
C GLY A 50 -10.34 10.44 2.44
N THR A 51 -10.46 11.20 1.36
CA THR A 51 -9.35 11.50 0.45
C THR A 51 -8.20 12.22 1.18
N LEU A 52 -8.51 13.21 2.00
CA LEU A 52 -7.50 13.96 2.75
C LEU A 52 -6.79 13.08 3.80
N LEU A 53 -7.55 12.27 4.53
CA LEU A 53 -7.01 11.31 5.49
C LEU A 53 -6.11 10.29 4.79
N GLN A 54 -6.56 9.75 3.66
CA GLN A 54 -5.81 8.81 2.84
C GLN A 54 -4.51 9.45 2.32
N PHE A 55 -4.58 10.70 1.87
CA PHE A 55 -3.44 11.46 1.40
C PHE A 55 -2.38 11.62 2.50
N PHE A 56 -2.76 12.11 3.68
CA PHE A 56 -1.80 12.32 4.78
C PHE A 56 -1.27 11.02 5.39
N ARG A 57 -1.98 9.90 5.22
CA ARG A 57 -1.62 8.63 5.83
C ARG A 57 -0.82 7.71 4.91
N VAL A 58 -1.22 7.61 3.65
CA VAL A 58 -0.64 6.68 2.66
C VAL A 58 0.23 7.40 1.64
N ASN A 59 0.16 8.74 1.57
CA ASN A 59 0.85 9.57 0.59
C ASN A 59 0.48 9.23 -0.87
N ASP A 60 -0.60 8.47 -1.09
CA ASP A 60 -1.06 8.03 -2.41
C ASP A 60 -2.59 7.96 -2.44
N LEU A 61 -3.19 8.39 -3.54
CA LEU A 61 -4.65 8.49 -3.73
C LEU A 61 -5.22 7.41 -4.66
N LYS A 62 -4.49 6.31 -4.82
CA LYS A 62 -4.94 5.18 -5.62
C LYS A 62 -6.25 4.62 -5.12
N THR A 63 -7.05 4.16 -6.08
CA THR A 63 -8.26 3.38 -5.85
C THR A 63 -8.03 2.01 -6.46
N GLY A 64 -8.58 0.96 -5.84
CA GLY A 64 -8.44 -0.41 -6.32
C GLY A 64 -9.61 -1.26 -5.85
N ALA A 65 -9.68 -2.50 -6.34
CA ALA A 65 -10.68 -3.45 -5.88
C ALA A 65 -10.31 -3.94 -4.48
N LEU A 66 -11.27 -3.94 -3.55
CA LEU A 66 -11.09 -4.50 -2.22
C LEU A 66 -11.09 -6.03 -2.33
N VAL A 67 -9.95 -6.65 -2.06
CA VAL A 67 -9.78 -8.12 -2.10
C VAL A 67 -10.27 -8.76 -0.81
N GLY A 68 -9.99 -8.12 0.33
CA GLY A 68 -10.46 -8.59 1.62
C GLY A 68 -10.02 -7.70 2.78
N THR A 69 -10.51 -8.05 3.96
CA THR A 69 -10.16 -7.38 5.22
C THR A 69 -9.69 -8.45 6.20
N ASP A 70 -8.64 -8.17 6.98
CA ASP A 70 -8.21 -9.08 8.03
C ASP A 70 -9.01 -8.90 9.34
N LYS A 71 -8.66 -9.71 10.35
CA LYS A 71 -9.24 -9.65 11.70
C LYS A 71 -8.94 -8.34 12.46
N TYR A 72 -7.93 -7.59 12.04
CA TYR A 72 -7.51 -6.33 12.67
C TYR A 72 -8.14 -5.09 12.01
N GLY A 73 -8.78 -5.26 10.86
CA GLY A 73 -9.35 -4.18 10.07
C GLY A 73 -8.38 -3.60 9.02
N ASN A 74 -7.25 -4.24 8.75
CA ASN A 74 -6.41 -3.92 7.61
C ASN A 74 -7.15 -4.33 6.32
N LYS A 75 -7.21 -3.42 5.35
CA LYS A 75 -7.91 -3.61 4.08
C LYS A 75 -6.91 -3.80 2.95
N TYR A 76 -7.08 -4.86 2.18
CA TYR A 76 -6.19 -5.25 1.10
C TYR A 76 -6.81 -4.94 -0.25
N TYR A 77 -6.05 -4.26 -1.09
CA TYR A 77 -6.51 -3.80 -2.40
C TYR A 77 -5.62 -4.34 -3.51
N GLU A 78 -6.24 -4.62 -4.65
CA GLU A 78 -5.54 -5.00 -5.88
C GLU A 78 -6.07 -4.19 -7.07
N ASP A 79 -5.15 -3.79 -7.93
CA ASP A 79 -5.45 -3.24 -9.25
C ASP A 79 -4.34 -3.61 -10.25
N LYS A 80 -4.71 -4.44 -11.23
CA LYS A 80 -3.84 -4.97 -12.28
C LYS A 80 -3.49 -3.94 -13.36
N TYR A 81 -4.12 -2.76 -13.37
CA TYR A 81 -3.73 -1.67 -14.27
C TYR A 81 -2.41 -1.02 -13.86
N TYR A 82 -2.01 -1.15 -12.59
CA TYR A 82 -0.71 -0.68 -12.13
C TYR A 82 0.41 -1.67 -12.44
N PHE A 83 1.63 -1.15 -12.50
CA PHE A 83 2.81 -1.97 -12.72
C PHE A 83 3.11 -2.93 -11.54
N PHE A 84 3.89 -3.97 -11.83
CA PHE A 84 4.30 -4.98 -10.85
C PHE A 84 5.03 -4.35 -9.66
N GLY A 85 4.58 -4.64 -8.43
CA GLY A 85 5.05 -3.98 -7.21
C GLY A 85 4.17 -2.82 -6.71
N ARG A 86 3.32 -2.20 -7.55
CA ARG A 86 2.32 -1.20 -7.11
C ARG A 86 0.87 -1.65 -7.24
N HIS A 87 0.64 -2.81 -7.85
CA HIS A 87 -0.69 -3.40 -8.09
C HIS A 87 -1.36 -3.91 -6.81
N ARG A 88 -0.61 -4.26 -5.76
CA ARG A 88 -1.15 -4.67 -4.45
C ARG A 88 -0.72 -3.69 -3.37
N TRP A 89 -1.64 -3.32 -2.49
CA TRP A 89 -1.33 -2.50 -1.33
C TRP A 89 -2.29 -2.78 -0.18
N VAL A 90 -1.89 -2.33 1.01
CA VAL A 90 -2.68 -2.43 2.24
C VAL A 90 -2.97 -1.04 2.76
N ILE A 91 -4.20 -0.83 3.24
CA ILE A 91 -4.56 0.30 4.07
C ILE A 91 -4.68 -0.23 5.50
N TYR A 92 -3.75 0.19 6.36
CA TYR A 92 -3.68 -0.28 7.74
C TYR A 92 -4.90 0.14 8.56
N THR A 93 -5.18 -0.59 9.62
CA THR A 93 -6.19 -0.25 10.62
C THR A 93 -5.78 0.97 11.45
N MET A 94 -6.75 1.64 12.07
CA MET A 94 -6.51 2.80 12.95
C MET A 94 -6.07 2.40 14.35
N GLU A 95 -6.37 1.17 14.75
CA GLU A 95 -6.00 0.61 16.04
C GLU A 95 -5.69 -0.88 15.88
N MET A 96 -4.56 -1.31 16.42
CA MET A 96 -4.16 -2.71 16.44
C MET A 96 -3.61 -3.07 17.81
N ASN A 97 -4.13 -4.15 18.41
CA ASN A 97 -3.71 -4.68 19.71
C ASN A 97 -3.64 -3.60 20.81
N GLY A 98 -4.61 -2.67 20.85
CA GLY A 98 -4.69 -1.58 21.83
C GLY A 98 -3.73 -0.41 21.58
N LYS A 99 -2.93 -0.44 20.51
CA LYS A 99 -2.09 0.68 20.08
C LYS A 99 -2.82 1.49 19.01
N ARG A 100 -2.83 2.83 19.16
CA ARG A 100 -3.37 3.73 18.14
C ARG A 100 -2.36 3.83 16.98
N THR A 101 -2.75 3.35 15.81
CA THR A 101 -1.92 3.23 14.59
C THR A 101 -2.41 4.16 13.48
N VAL A 102 -3.06 5.26 13.87
CA VAL A 102 -3.56 6.28 12.94
C VAL A 102 -2.39 6.84 12.13
N TRP A 103 -1.30 7.21 12.81
CA TRP A 103 -0.10 7.78 12.21
C TRP A 103 1.11 6.84 12.29
N GLU A 104 1.20 6.05 13.35
CA GLU A 104 2.27 5.06 13.55
C GLU A 104 1.93 3.75 12.85
N VAL A 105 1.91 3.77 11.52
CA VAL A 105 1.76 2.56 10.72
C VAL A 105 3.09 1.80 10.68
N ASP A 106 3.03 0.47 10.76
CA ASP A 106 4.22 -0.40 10.68
C ASP A 106 3.97 -1.56 9.71
N GLY A 107 4.97 -1.90 8.92
CA GLY A 107 4.93 -3.01 7.97
C GLY A 107 4.70 -4.36 8.65
N SER A 108 5.15 -4.50 9.90
CA SER A 108 5.01 -5.73 10.68
C SER A 108 3.56 -6.02 11.14
N MET A 109 2.62 -5.08 10.95
CA MET A 109 1.21 -5.23 11.35
C MET A 109 0.43 -6.21 10.48
N VAL A 110 0.94 -6.53 9.28
CA VAL A 110 0.31 -7.47 8.35
C VAL A 110 0.41 -8.89 8.92
N PRO A 111 -0.71 -9.61 9.11
CA PRO A 111 -0.67 -10.98 9.59
C PRO A 111 -0.04 -11.92 8.54
N PRO A 112 0.49 -13.08 8.97
CA PRO A 112 1.23 -13.99 8.09
C PRO A 112 0.43 -14.48 6.87
N GLU A 113 -0.89 -14.68 7.02
CA GLU A 113 -1.75 -15.09 5.90
C GLU A 113 -1.76 -14.08 4.75
N TRP A 114 -1.84 -12.78 5.08
CA TRP A 114 -1.87 -11.69 4.10
C TRP A 114 -0.48 -11.28 3.66
N HIS A 115 0.55 -11.51 4.48
CA HIS A 115 1.93 -11.23 4.14
C HIS A 115 2.38 -11.97 2.87
N ARG A 116 2.01 -13.25 2.72
CA ARG A 116 2.36 -14.03 1.52
C ARG A 116 1.78 -13.41 0.24
N TRP A 117 0.52 -13.00 0.29
CA TRP A 117 -0.18 -12.42 -0.86
C TRP A 117 0.31 -11.00 -1.20
N LEU A 118 0.53 -10.16 -0.17
CA LEU A 118 1.02 -8.80 -0.32
C LEU A 118 2.43 -8.76 -0.94
N HIS A 119 3.29 -9.69 -0.53
CA HIS A 119 4.65 -9.84 -1.07
C HIS A 119 4.73 -10.68 -2.34
N CYS A 120 3.61 -10.95 -3.01
CA CYS A 120 3.56 -11.68 -4.28
C CYS A 120 4.20 -13.08 -4.21
N MET A 121 4.19 -13.74 -3.04
CA MET A 121 4.63 -15.14 -2.91
C MET A 121 3.56 -16.11 -3.43
N THR A 122 2.31 -15.64 -3.48
CA THR A 122 1.15 -16.38 -3.99
C THR A 122 0.20 -15.40 -4.68
N GLU A 123 -0.46 -15.86 -5.73
CA GLU A 123 -1.54 -15.11 -6.41
C GLU A 123 -2.85 -15.19 -5.64
N GLU A 124 -3.04 -16.30 -4.92
CA GLU A 124 -4.26 -16.61 -4.20
C GLU A 124 -4.32 -15.85 -2.87
N PRO A 125 -5.36 -15.02 -2.63
CA PRO A 125 -5.53 -14.35 -1.35
C PRO A 125 -6.04 -15.34 -0.29
N PRO A 126 -5.77 -15.07 1.00
CA PRO A 126 -6.21 -15.95 2.09
C PRO A 126 -7.74 -16.03 2.23
N SER A 127 -8.47 -15.10 1.61
CA SER A 127 -9.93 -15.18 1.51
C SER A 127 -10.41 -16.35 0.64
N THR A 128 -9.65 -16.72 -0.40
CA THR A 128 -9.99 -17.84 -1.29
C THR A 128 -9.31 -19.12 -0.84
N HIS A 129 -8.05 -19.02 -0.37
CA HIS A 129 -7.25 -20.14 0.08
C HIS A 129 -6.77 -19.91 1.51
N PRO A 130 -7.59 -20.27 2.52
CA PRO A 130 -7.23 -20.04 3.92
C PRO A 130 -6.03 -20.91 4.32
N PRO A 131 -5.21 -20.42 5.27
CA PRO A 131 -4.08 -21.20 5.78
C PRO A 131 -4.57 -22.44 6.53
N VAL A 132 -3.78 -23.52 6.47
CA VAL A 132 -4.07 -24.75 7.22
C VAL A 132 -4.04 -24.46 8.72
N PRO A 133 -5.15 -24.63 9.46
CA PRO A 133 -5.19 -24.33 10.88
C PRO A 133 -4.34 -25.36 11.65
N ARG A 134 -3.49 -24.87 12.55
CA ARG A 134 -2.70 -25.71 13.46
C ARG A 134 -2.80 -25.14 14.88
N LYS A 135 -2.89 -26.03 15.87
CA LYS A 135 -3.06 -25.70 17.29
C LYS A 135 -2.00 -24.78 17.90
N PHE A 136 -0.81 -24.69 17.29
CA PHE A 136 0.30 -23.88 17.79
C PHE A 136 0.45 -22.54 17.08
N ILE A 137 -0.33 -22.29 16.02
CA ILE A 137 -0.31 -21.00 15.32
C ILE A 137 -0.93 -19.97 16.26
N TRP A 138 -0.30 -18.81 16.35
CA TRP A 138 -0.83 -17.72 17.14
C TRP A 138 -2.16 -17.23 16.56
N GLU A 139 -3.21 -17.29 17.37
CA GLU A 139 -4.51 -16.71 17.04
C GLU A 139 -4.42 -15.19 16.87
N ASN A 140 -3.62 -14.54 17.73
CA ASN A 140 -3.35 -13.11 17.68
C ASN A 140 -1.91 -12.85 17.25
N HIS A 141 -1.76 -12.35 16.02
CA HIS A 141 -0.52 -11.77 15.50
C HIS A 141 -0.10 -10.56 16.33
N LYS A 142 1.19 -10.50 16.65
CA LYS A 142 1.82 -9.37 17.34
C LYS A 142 2.74 -8.67 16.35
N PHE A 143 2.54 -7.36 16.19
CA PHE A 143 3.47 -6.52 15.45
C PHE A 143 4.82 -6.43 16.18
N ASN A 144 5.80 -5.81 15.53
CA ASN A 144 7.15 -5.65 16.05
C ASN A 144 7.16 -4.88 17.40
N GLN A 145 7.68 -5.53 18.44
CA GLN A 145 7.73 -4.98 19.80
C GLN A 145 9.10 -4.39 20.16
N SER A 146 10.05 -4.29 19.22
CA SER A 146 11.35 -3.65 19.45
C SER A 146 11.20 -2.23 20.01
N GLY A 147 11.98 -1.89 21.05
CA GLY A 147 11.93 -0.57 21.69
C GLY A 147 10.73 -0.36 22.63
N SER A 148 9.85 -1.35 22.77
CA SER A 148 8.78 -1.35 23.77
C SER A 148 9.16 -2.22 24.98
N SER A 149 8.37 -2.16 26.05
CA SER A 149 8.52 -3.06 27.20
C SER A 149 8.33 -4.54 26.84
N GLY A 150 7.65 -4.85 25.73
CA GLY A 150 7.45 -6.20 25.22
C GLY A 150 8.56 -6.73 24.31
N GLN A 151 9.70 -6.05 24.21
CA GLN A 151 10.80 -6.49 23.37
C GLN A 151 11.41 -7.82 23.85
N TYR A 152 11.96 -8.60 22.91
CA TYR A 152 12.67 -9.82 23.25
C TYR A 152 13.99 -9.49 23.96
N VAL A 153 14.18 -10.04 25.17
CA VAL A 153 15.42 -9.96 25.93
C VAL A 153 16.05 -11.34 25.96
N PRO A 154 17.26 -11.53 25.42
CA PRO A 154 17.91 -12.82 25.44
C PRO A 154 18.28 -13.22 26.88
N PHE A 155 18.07 -14.49 27.21
CA PHE A 155 18.49 -15.10 28.47
C PHE A 155 19.12 -16.47 28.21
N SER A 156 19.96 -16.93 29.13
CA SER A 156 20.46 -18.31 29.06
C SER A 156 19.31 -19.28 29.29
N THR A 157 18.97 -20.08 28.28
CA THR A 157 17.99 -21.17 28.40
C THR A 157 18.54 -22.37 29.16
N THR A 158 19.84 -22.39 29.44
CA THR A 158 20.49 -23.45 30.22
C THR A 158 20.43 -23.16 31.71
N ARG A 159 20.19 -24.22 32.50
CA ARG A 159 20.27 -24.18 33.96
C ARG A 159 21.74 -24.14 34.39
N LYS A 160 21.99 -23.69 35.64
CA LYS A 160 23.33 -23.76 36.24
C LYS A 160 23.82 -25.21 36.25
N LYS A 161 25.02 -25.44 35.70
CA LYS A 161 25.63 -26.77 35.63
C LYS A 161 26.20 -27.24 36.96
N ILE A 162 26.81 -26.32 37.70
CA ILE A 162 27.46 -26.58 38.98
C ILE A 162 26.56 -26.01 40.08
N GLN A 163 26.18 -26.85 41.04
CA GLN A 163 25.44 -26.42 42.23
C GLN A 163 26.43 -26.00 43.31
N ALA A 164 26.20 -24.84 43.93
CA ALA A 164 27.01 -24.38 45.05
C ALA A 164 26.55 -25.06 46.35
N TRP A 165 27.48 -25.33 47.25
CA TRP A 165 27.14 -25.71 48.61
C TRP A 165 26.61 -24.48 49.37
N GLU A 166 25.44 -24.60 50.01
CA GLU A 166 24.87 -23.56 50.86
C GLU A 166 25.30 -23.77 52.32
N PRO A 167 25.96 -22.80 52.96
CA PRO A 167 26.42 -22.97 54.34
C PRO A 167 25.24 -22.99 55.33
N PRO A 168 25.35 -23.77 56.42
CA PRO A 168 24.33 -23.77 57.46
C PRO A 168 24.25 -22.39 58.13
N LYS A 169 23.02 -21.90 58.36
CA LYS A 169 22.80 -20.65 59.09
C LYS A 169 23.11 -20.88 60.58
N VAL A 170 24.01 -20.09 61.13
CA VAL A 170 24.32 -20.11 62.57
C VAL A 170 23.12 -19.49 63.31
N SER A 171 22.61 -20.15 64.34
CA SER A 171 21.57 -19.57 65.21
C SER A 171 22.16 -18.37 65.95
N SER A 172 21.57 -17.19 65.75
CA SER A 172 21.84 -16.01 66.59
C SER A 172 21.24 -16.28 67.96
N ASN A 173 22.09 -16.56 68.95
CA ASN A 173 21.72 -16.63 70.36
C ASN A 173 21.42 -15.24 70.93
#